data_AF-A0A6P0X366-F1
#
_entry.id   AF-A0A6P0X366-F1
#
_cell.length_a   1.000
_cell.length_b   1.000
_cell.length_c   1.000
_cell.angle_alpha   90.00
_cell.angle_beta   90.00
_cell.angle_gamma   90.00
#
_symmetry.space_group_name_H-M   'P 1'
#
loop_
_entity.id
_entity.type
_entity.pdbx_description
1 polymer ?
#
loop_
_entity_poly.entity_id
_entity_poly.type
_entity_poly.pdbx_seq_one_letter_code
_entity_poly.pdbx_strand_id
1 'polypeptide(L)'
;MNKLLKWAEPKLAVLALLVFSGLLGIGSYSNPTFHAARGLGAAAAGYTPSPVDPLVKLLRYGVYASTFFLIIARFKTVVRPLVRDPFLWMLVGLAVFSFIWSDFPGISRKEAVLTLMTTSFGVYLASRYSLKEQLQIVAWAAGIAAVFSLLYTLAFPWAGIEQGIHAGAWRGPVTQKNTFARLMVMCAVP
;
A
#
# COMPACT_ATOMS: atom_id res chain seq x y z
N MET A 1 11.91 24.16 -13.60
CA MET A 1 11.09 23.01 -13.13
C MET A 1 9.63 23.43 -13.14
N ASN A 2 8.82 22.87 -14.05
CA ASN A 2 7.46 23.34 -14.33
C ASN A 2 6.59 23.38 -13.07
N LYS A 3 5.78 24.44 -12.93
CA LYS A 3 4.85 24.67 -11.81
C LYS A 3 3.92 23.47 -11.58
N LEU A 4 3.53 22.81 -12.67
CA LEU A 4 2.73 21.58 -12.67
C LEU A 4 3.41 20.42 -11.93
N LEU A 5 4.71 20.22 -12.14
CA LEU A 5 5.44 19.10 -11.53
C LEU A 5 5.55 19.27 -10.01
N LYS A 6 5.84 20.50 -9.56
CA LYS A 6 5.91 20.84 -8.12
C LYS A 6 4.57 20.62 -7.40
N TRP A 7 3.45 20.79 -8.09
CA TRP A 7 2.12 20.58 -7.54
C TRP A 7 1.69 19.11 -7.56
N ALA A 8 2.06 18.36 -8.61
CA ALA A 8 1.68 16.96 -8.78
C ALA A 8 2.49 16.00 -7.89
N GLU A 9 3.79 16.24 -7.71
CA GLU A 9 4.69 15.38 -6.93
C GLU A 9 4.18 15.02 -5.52
N PRO A 10 3.81 15.98 -4.64
CA PRO A 10 3.35 15.65 -3.28
C PRO A 10 2.03 14.86 -3.29
N LYS A 11 1.14 15.12 -4.26
CA LYS A 11 -0.14 14.41 -4.39
C LYS A 11 0.08 12.98 -4.86
N LEU A 12 1.02 12.77 -5.78
CA LEU A 12 1.44 11.43 -6.19
C LEU A 12 2.04 10.66 -5.01
N ALA A 13 2.81 11.30 -4.14
CA ALA A 13 3.36 10.67 -2.95
C ALA A 13 2.26 10.21 -1.97
N VAL A 14 1.25 11.06 -1.71
CA VAL A 14 0.09 10.69 -0.90
C VAL A 14 -0.68 9.53 -1.54
N LEU A 15 -0.95 9.61 -2.84
CA LEU A 15 -1.63 8.53 -3.59
C LEU A 15 -0.85 7.22 -3.52
N ALA A 16 0.47 7.26 -3.69
CA ALA A 16 1.34 6.10 -3.60
C ALA A 16 1.24 5.41 -2.24
N LEU A 17 1.28 6.17 -1.14
CA LEU A 17 1.08 5.62 0.20
C LEU A 17 -0.31 4.99 0.38
N LEU A 18 -1.36 5.62 -0.14
CA LEU A 18 -2.72 5.04 -0.13
C LEU A 18 -2.78 3.72 -0.91
N VAL A 19 -2.14 3.65 -2.08
CA VAL A 19 -2.08 2.44 -2.91
C VAL A 19 -1.29 1.32 -2.23
N PHE A 20 -0.15 1.63 -1.61
CA PHE A 20 0.70 0.66 -0.91
C PHE A 20 0.09 0.18 0.42
N SER A 21 -0.75 0.99 1.07
CA SER A 21 -1.46 0.58 2.28
C SER A 21 -2.44 -0.59 2.05
N GLY A 22 -2.83 -0.86 0.79
CA GLY A 22 -3.79 -1.90 0.43
C GLY A 22 -5.26 -1.53 0.69
N LEU A 23 -5.51 -0.34 1.24
CA LEU A 23 -6.84 0.15 1.62
C LEU A 23 -7.78 0.33 0.43
N LEU A 24 -7.25 0.75 -0.72
CA LEU A 24 -8.02 0.92 -1.96
C LEU A 24 -8.47 -0.40 -2.59
N GLY A 25 -7.87 -1.53 -2.20
CA GLY A 25 -8.23 -2.86 -2.68
C GLY A 25 -9.52 -3.41 -2.10
N ILE A 26 -10.10 -2.75 -1.09
CA ILE A 26 -11.37 -3.14 -0.45
C ILE A 26 -11.41 -4.64 -0.14
N GLY A 27 -10.35 -5.15 0.49
CA GLY A 27 -10.18 -6.58 0.79
C GLY A 27 -11.18 -7.15 1.81
N SER A 28 -12.06 -6.33 2.39
CA SER A 28 -13.21 -6.81 3.15
C SER A 28 -14.39 -7.24 2.26
N TYR A 29 -14.51 -6.69 1.05
CA TYR A 29 -15.55 -7.07 0.08
C TYR A 29 -15.44 -8.54 -0.37
N SER A 30 -14.20 -9.04 -0.46
CA SER A 30 -13.89 -10.39 -0.93
C SER A 30 -13.93 -11.46 0.17
N ASN A 31 -14.41 -11.15 1.37
CA ASN A 31 -14.32 -12.05 2.51
C ASN A 31 -15.31 -13.24 2.38
N PRO A 32 -14.84 -14.50 2.36
CA PRO A 32 -15.70 -15.67 2.19
C PRO A 32 -16.72 -15.89 3.33
N THR A 33 -16.48 -15.37 4.54
CA THR A 33 -17.48 -15.44 5.63
C THR A 33 -18.76 -14.68 5.30
N PHE A 34 -18.68 -13.65 4.46
CA PHE A 34 -19.86 -12.92 3.96
C PHE A 34 -20.66 -13.74 2.94
N HIS A 35 -20.00 -14.43 2.00
CA HIS A 35 -20.68 -15.27 1.00
C HIS A 35 -21.38 -16.46 1.67
N ALA A 36 -20.75 -17.03 2.70
CA ALA A 36 -21.36 -18.06 3.53
C ALA A 36 -22.63 -17.57 4.26
N ALA A 37 -22.64 -16.34 4.77
CA ALA A 37 -23.81 -15.74 5.43
C ALA A 37 -25.00 -15.47 4.48
N ARG A 38 -24.77 -15.42 3.16
CA ARG A 38 -25.81 -15.24 2.12
C ARG A 38 -26.33 -16.55 1.51
N GLY A 39 -25.88 -17.71 2.01
CA GLY A 39 -26.29 -19.01 1.46
C GLY A 39 -25.74 -19.28 0.05
N LEU A 40 -24.77 -18.49 -0.40
CA LEU A 40 -24.01 -18.78 -1.62
C LEU A 40 -23.03 -19.89 -1.27
N GLY A 41 -23.27 -21.09 -1.80
CA GLY A 41 -22.63 -22.34 -1.35
C GLY A 41 -21.10 -22.28 -1.24
N ALA A 42 -20.54 -23.10 -0.35
CA ALA A 42 -19.11 -23.15 -0.03
C ALA A 42 -18.17 -23.37 -1.24
N ALA A 43 -18.67 -23.83 -2.39
CA ALA A 43 -17.91 -23.91 -3.64
C ALA A 43 -17.61 -22.53 -4.27
N ALA A 44 -18.36 -21.48 -3.89
CA ALA A 44 -18.08 -20.08 -4.22
C ALA A 44 -17.12 -19.40 -3.22
N ALA A 45 -16.64 -20.12 -2.19
CA ALA A 45 -15.68 -19.62 -1.20
C ALA A 45 -14.24 -19.51 -1.73
N GLY A 46 -14.08 -19.41 -3.06
CA GLY A 46 -12.86 -18.88 -3.65
C GLY A 46 -12.76 -17.37 -3.41
N TYR A 47 -11.55 -16.84 -3.42
CA TYR A 47 -11.31 -15.40 -3.45
C TYR A 47 -12.15 -14.77 -4.58
N THR A 48 -13.20 -14.03 -4.24
CA THR A 48 -13.94 -13.22 -5.22
C THR A 48 -13.16 -11.92 -5.42
N PRO A 49 -12.59 -11.67 -6.60
CA PRO A 49 -11.85 -10.44 -6.85
C PRO A 49 -12.74 -9.23 -6.57
N SER A 50 -12.20 -8.21 -5.91
CA SER A 50 -12.94 -6.97 -5.73
C SER A 50 -13.15 -6.32 -7.11
N PRO A 51 -14.30 -5.67 -7.36
CA PRO A 51 -14.53 -4.97 -8.63
C PRO A 51 -13.48 -3.87 -8.92
N VAL A 52 -12.81 -3.38 -7.88
CA VAL A 52 -11.79 -2.32 -7.96
C VAL A 52 -10.37 -2.87 -8.11
N ASP A 53 -10.15 -4.18 -8.02
CA ASP A 53 -8.81 -4.78 -8.13
C ASP A 53 -8.07 -4.42 -9.43
N PRO A 54 -8.71 -4.41 -10.62
CA PRO A 54 -8.04 -3.98 -11.84
C PRO A 54 -7.58 -2.52 -11.78
N LEU A 55 -8.42 -1.64 -11.21
CA LEU A 55 -8.10 -0.22 -11.03
C LEU A 55 -6.94 -0.04 -10.05
N VAL A 56 -6.94 -0.76 -8.93
CA VAL A 56 -5.86 -0.69 -7.94
C VAL A 56 -4.54 -1.19 -8.51
N LYS A 57 -4.57 -2.27 -9.31
CA LYS A 57 -3.39 -2.74 -10.05
C LYS A 57 -2.87 -1.67 -11.01
N LEU A 58 -3.76 -1.03 -11.79
CA LEU A 58 -3.40 0.06 -12.70
C LEU A 58 -2.76 1.23 -11.94
N LEU A 59 -3.37 1.68 -10.84
CA LEU A 59 -2.82 2.75 -10.01
C LEU A 59 -1.44 2.38 -9.45
N ARG A 60 -1.26 1.14 -8.98
CA ARG A 60 0.03 0.65 -8.47
C ARG A 60 1.12 0.66 -9.54
N TYR A 61 0.84 0.15 -10.73
CA TYR A 61 1.79 0.21 -11.84
C TYR A 61 2.06 1.65 -12.29
N GLY A 62 1.06 2.52 -12.27
CA GLY A 62 1.21 3.95 -12.55
C GLY A 62 2.14 4.66 -11.56
N VAL A 63 2.02 4.34 -10.26
CA VAL A 63 2.93 4.83 -9.21
C VAL A 63 4.35 4.31 -9.43
N TYR A 64 4.53 3.04 -9.74
CA TYR A 64 5.86 2.48 -10.03
C TYR A 64 6.51 3.13 -11.25
N ALA A 65 5.76 3.28 -12.35
CA ALA A 65 6.25 3.93 -13.55
C ALA A 65 6.65 5.39 -13.28
N SER A 66 5.77 6.14 -12.59
CA SER A 66 6.02 7.54 -12.24
C SER A 66 7.25 7.69 -11.34
N THR A 67 7.39 6.80 -10.35
CA THR A 67 8.56 6.77 -9.46
C THR A 67 9.84 6.50 -10.25
N PHE A 68 9.81 5.53 -11.16
CA PHE A 68 10.95 5.20 -12.01
C PHE A 68 11.40 6.39 -12.87
N PHE A 69 10.46 7.07 -13.54
CA PHE A 69 10.78 8.27 -14.32
C PHE A 69 11.30 9.43 -13.47
N LEU A 70 10.74 9.63 -12.27
CA LEU A 70 11.20 10.67 -11.33
C LEU A 70 12.61 10.39 -10.80
N ILE A 71 12.94 9.12 -10.54
CA ILE A 71 14.29 8.72 -10.14
C ILE A 71 15.29 8.99 -11.28
N ILE A 72 14.98 8.60 -12.51
CA ILE A 72 15.84 8.85 -13.67
C ILE A 72 16.05 10.36 -13.87
N ALA A 73 14.97 11.15 -13.83
CA ALA A 73 15.02 12.60 -13.99
C ALA A 73 15.84 13.30 -12.89
N ARG A 74 16.03 12.66 -11.73
CA ARG A 74 16.71 13.23 -10.55
C ARG A 74 17.83 12.33 -10.01
N PHE A 75 18.47 11.55 -10.88
CA PHE A 75 19.41 10.50 -10.47
C PHE A 75 20.50 11.01 -9.49
N LYS A 76 21.08 12.19 -9.76
CA LYS A 76 22.13 12.78 -8.91
C LYS A 76 21.69 13.04 -7.46
N THR A 77 20.41 13.33 -7.23
CA THR A 77 19.85 13.58 -5.89
C THR A 77 19.52 12.27 -5.18
N VAL A 78 19.02 11.27 -5.92
CA VAL A 78 18.59 9.98 -5.38
C VAL A 78 19.78 9.09 -4.99
N VAL A 79 20.90 9.18 -5.72
CA VAL A 79 22.10 8.36 -5.47
C VAL A 79 22.78 8.68 -4.12
N ARG A 80 22.63 9.89 -3.59
CA ARG A 80 23.25 10.26 -2.30
C ARG A 80 22.70 9.43 -1.13
N PRO A 81 21.37 9.31 -0.94
CA PRO A 81 20.78 8.37 0.03
C PRO A 81 21.17 6.91 -0.19
N LEU A 82 21.29 6.47 -1.45
CA LEU A 82 21.67 5.09 -1.80
C LEU A 82 23.01 4.67 -1.14
N VAL A 83 24.00 5.57 -1.14
CA VAL A 83 25.34 5.30 -0.58
C VAL A 83 25.37 5.46 0.95
N ARG A 84 24.40 6.17 1.53
CA ARG A 84 24.41 6.51 2.96
C ARG A 84 24.01 5.35 3.87
N ASP A 85 23.20 4.41 3.38
CA ASP A 85 22.68 3.31 4.19
C ASP A 85 22.90 1.95 3.51
N PRO A 86 24.10 1.35 3.64
CA PRO A 86 24.40 0.06 3.04
C PRO A 86 23.58 -1.08 3.65
N PHE A 87 23.10 -0.94 4.90
CA PHE A 87 22.32 -1.97 5.57
C PHE A 87 20.95 -2.15 4.94
N LEU A 88 20.30 -1.04 4.56
CA LEU A 88 19.05 -1.08 3.80
C LEU A 88 19.22 -1.89 2.51
N TRP A 89 20.30 -1.69 1.76
CA TRP A 89 20.53 -2.41 0.50
C TRP A 89 20.91 -3.86 0.69
N MET A 90 21.58 -4.22 1.79
CA MET A 90 21.82 -5.61 2.15
C MET A 90 20.50 -6.34 2.41
N LEU A 91 19.56 -5.72 3.14
CA LEU A 91 18.22 -6.29 3.37
C LEU A 91 17.39 -6.41 2.10
N VAL A 92 17.42 -5.38 1.24
CA VAL A 92 16.75 -5.43 -0.07
C VAL A 92 17.35 -6.52 -0.94
N GLY A 93 18.69 -6.64 -0.94
CA GLY A 93 19.41 -7.71 -1.64
C GLY A 93 18.97 -9.09 -1.14
N LEU A 94 18.92 -9.28 0.17
CA LEU A 94 18.45 -10.53 0.79
C LEU A 94 17.00 -10.85 0.36
N ALA A 95 16.11 -9.87 0.41
CA ALA A 95 14.73 -10.03 -0.05
C ALA A 95 14.66 -10.41 -1.54
N VAL A 96 15.50 -9.77 -2.38
CA VAL A 96 15.57 -10.06 -3.81
C VAL A 96 16.11 -11.45 -4.09
N PHE A 97 17.13 -11.91 -3.36
CA PHE A 97 17.70 -13.25 -3.56
C PHE A 97 16.90 -14.36 -2.85
N SER A 98 15.88 -14.02 -2.07
CA SER A 98 15.06 -15.00 -1.35
C SER A 98 14.34 -16.01 -2.24
N PHE A 99 14.12 -15.69 -3.53
CA PHE A 99 13.53 -16.66 -4.46
C PHE A 99 14.42 -17.88 -4.72
N ILE A 100 15.74 -17.79 -4.45
CA ILE A 100 16.70 -18.88 -4.73
C ILE A 100 16.43 -20.08 -3.81
N TRP A 101 16.03 -19.85 -2.57
CA TRP A 101 15.73 -20.90 -1.58
C TRP A 101 14.23 -21.03 -1.27
N SER A 102 13.37 -20.44 -2.10
CA SER A 102 11.93 -20.49 -1.90
C SER A 102 11.32 -21.74 -2.52
N ASP A 103 10.37 -22.36 -1.81
CA ASP A 103 9.52 -23.45 -2.32
C ASP A 103 8.65 -22.99 -3.51
N PHE A 104 8.36 -21.68 -3.59
CA PHE A 104 7.55 -21.07 -4.64
C PHE A 104 8.31 -19.93 -5.33
N PRO A 105 9.36 -20.24 -6.13
CA PRO A 105 10.29 -19.25 -6.66
C PRO A 105 9.62 -18.24 -7.59
N GLY A 106 8.56 -18.63 -8.31
CA GLY A 106 7.80 -17.74 -9.18
C GLY A 106 7.08 -16.61 -8.42
N ILE A 107 6.47 -16.93 -7.29
CA ILE A 107 5.77 -15.96 -6.43
C ILE A 107 6.80 -15.09 -5.73
N SER A 108 7.83 -15.70 -5.12
CA SER A 108 8.88 -14.98 -4.41
C SER A 108 9.63 -14.00 -5.33
N ARG A 109 9.93 -14.37 -6.57
CA ARG A 109 10.56 -13.45 -7.54
C ARG A 109 9.68 -12.25 -7.84
N LYS A 110 8.38 -12.46 -8.03
CA LYS A 110 7.44 -11.37 -8.29
C LYS A 110 7.38 -10.42 -7.09
N GLU A 111 7.22 -10.95 -5.88
CA GLU A 111 7.17 -10.14 -4.66
C GLU A 111 8.50 -9.40 -4.41
N ALA A 112 9.64 -10.05 -4.67
CA ALA A 112 10.96 -9.42 -4.62
C ALA A 112 11.05 -8.16 -5.50
N VAL A 113 10.58 -8.24 -6.75
CA VAL A 113 10.55 -7.08 -7.66
C VAL A 113 9.62 -6.00 -7.13
N LEU A 114 8.44 -6.35 -6.61
CA LEU A 114 7.49 -5.41 -6.04
C LEU A 114 8.04 -4.71 -4.79
N THR A 115 8.76 -5.44 -3.93
CA THR A 115 9.47 -4.89 -2.78
C THR A 115 10.53 -3.91 -3.24
N LEU A 116 11.35 -4.26 -4.23
CA LEU A 116 12.39 -3.36 -4.77
C LEU A 116 11.79 -2.06 -5.33
N MET A 117 10.67 -2.14 -6.05
CA MET A 117 9.96 -0.95 -6.57
C MET A 117 9.40 -0.07 -5.46
N THR A 118 8.86 -0.69 -4.41
CA THR A 118 8.32 0.03 -3.25
C THR A 118 9.43 0.68 -2.42
N THR A 119 10.57 0.00 -2.23
CA THR A 119 11.74 0.58 -1.58
C THR A 119 12.31 1.73 -2.38
N SER A 120 12.35 1.61 -3.72
CA SER A 120 12.79 2.69 -4.60
C SER A 120 11.92 3.95 -4.43
N PHE A 121 10.61 3.79 -4.26
CA PHE A 121 9.72 4.90 -3.91
C PHE A 121 10.07 5.52 -2.55
N GLY A 122 10.35 4.71 -1.53
CA GLY A 122 10.78 5.20 -0.21
C GLY A 122 12.08 6.00 -0.29
N VAL A 123 13.06 5.53 -1.05
CA VAL A 123 14.33 6.25 -1.29
C VAL A 123 14.08 7.57 -2.04
N TYR A 124 13.21 7.57 -3.04
CA TYR A 124 12.80 8.80 -3.72
C TYR A 124 12.19 9.81 -2.73
N LEU A 125 11.25 9.37 -1.89
CA LEU A 125 10.61 10.21 -0.88
C LEU A 125 11.64 10.81 0.08
N ALA A 126 12.58 9.99 0.57
CA ALA A 126 13.65 10.40 1.47
C ALA A 126 14.63 11.39 0.82
N SER A 127 14.89 11.25 -0.48
CA SER A 127 15.80 12.13 -1.22
C SER A 127 15.20 13.52 -1.51
N ARG A 128 13.87 13.62 -1.60
CA ARG A 128 13.18 14.78 -2.14
C ARG A 128 12.55 15.66 -1.07
N TYR A 129 12.00 15.04 -0.02
CA TYR A 129 11.22 15.71 1.01
C TYR A 129 12.01 15.77 2.31
N SER A 130 11.98 16.91 2.99
CA SER A 130 12.45 17.03 4.37
C SER A 130 11.62 16.13 5.30
N LEU A 131 12.17 15.79 6.48
CA LEU A 131 11.45 14.98 7.47
C LEU A 131 10.06 15.55 7.80
N LYS A 132 9.95 16.88 7.93
CA LYS A 132 8.68 17.57 8.16
C LYS A 132 7.67 17.34 7.02
N GLU A 133 8.12 17.46 5.77
CA GLU A 133 7.26 17.21 4.60
C GLU A 133 6.87 15.73 4.49
N GLN A 134 7.77 14.80 4.81
CA GLN A 134 7.46 13.37 4.84
C GLN A 134 6.36 13.06 5.86
N LEU A 135 6.47 13.59 7.08
CA LEU A 135 5.45 13.45 8.12
C LEU A 135 4.11 14.05 7.68
N GLN A 136 4.12 15.21 7.01
CA GLN A 136 2.89 15.80 6.46
C GLN A 136 2.25 14.90 5.39
N ILE A 137 3.04 14.31 4.48
CA ILE A 137 2.54 13.39 3.45
C ILE A 137 1.92 12.15 4.08
N VAL A 138 2.57 11.57 5.10
CA VAL A 138 2.05 10.42 5.86
C VAL A 138 0.77 10.79 6.60
N ALA A 139 0.73 11.96 7.26
CA ALA A 139 -0.45 12.44 7.96
C ALA A 139 -1.64 12.66 7.01
N TRP A 140 -1.41 13.21 5.82
CA TRP A 140 -2.46 13.32 4.80
C TRP A 140 -2.94 11.95 4.32
N ALA A 141 -2.04 11.02 4.04
CA ALA A 141 -2.40 9.67 3.64
C ALA A 141 -3.22 8.95 4.73
N ALA A 142 -2.80 9.05 5.99
CA ALA A 142 -3.51 8.49 7.13
C ALA A 142 -4.87 9.16 7.35
N GLY A 143 -4.96 10.48 7.28
CA GLY A 143 -6.23 11.21 7.42
C GLY A 143 -7.24 10.82 6.33
N ILE A 144 -6.80 10.75 5.07
CA ILE A 144 -7.64 10.29 3.95
C ILE A 144 -8.07 8.84 4.17
N ALA A 145 -7.14 7.96 4.57
CA ALA A 145 -7.43 6.57 4.87
C ALA A 145 -8.44 6.40 6.01
N ALA A 146 -8.35 7.22 7.06
CA ALA A 146 -9.26 7.19 8.20
C ALA A 146 -10.67 7.62 7.81
N VAL A 147 -10.80 8.75 7.10
CA VAL A 147 -12.09 9.23 6.59
C VAL A 147 -12.69 8.23 5.60
N PHE A 148 -11.88 7.68 4.69
CA PHE A 148 -12.35 6.66 3.76
C PHE A 148 -12.83 5.39 4.48
N SER A 149 -12.09 4.93 5.50
CA SER A 149 -12.49 3.77 6.31
C SER A 149 -13.81 4.00 7.04
N LEU A 150 -13.99 5.21 7.59
CA LEU A 150 -15.24 5.67 8.23
C LEU A 150 -16.40 5.61 7.24
N LEU A 151 -16.28 6.32 6.11
CA LEU A 151 -17.32 6.41 5.10
C LEU A 151 -17.64 5.04 4.48
N TYR A 152 -16.63 4.22 4.21
CA TYR A 152 -16.80 2.88 3.65
C TYR A 152 -17.63 1.99 4.56
N THR A 153 -17.34 1.98 5.85
CA THR A 153 -18.05 1.13 6.81
C THR A 153 -19.47 1.62 7.05
N LEU A 154 -19.71 2.94 7.01
CA LEU A 154 -21.06 3.50 7.10
C LEU A 154 -21.89 3.19 5.85
N ALA A 155 -21.29 3.30 4.65
CA ALA A 155 -21.97 3.02 3.39
C ALA A 155 -22.20 1.51 3.17
N PHE A 156 -21.27 0.67 3.65
CA PHE A 156 -21.33 -0.78 3.51
C PHE A 156 -21.10 -1.48 4.87
N PRO A 157 -22.05 -1.39 5.83
CA PRO A 157 -21.89 -1.99 7.16
C PRO A 157 -21.66 -3.49 7.10
N TRP A 158 -22.27 -4.15 6.12
CA TRP A 158 -22.13 -5.59 5.88
C TRP A 158 -20.71 -6.02 5.51
N ALA A 159 -19.88 -5.14 4.94
CA ALA A 159 -18.49 -5.40 4.60
C ALA A 159 -17.50 -4.77 5.61
N GLY A 160 -17.85 -3.60 6.14
CA GLY A 160 -17.00 -2.85 7.05
C GLY A 160 -17.07 -3.28 8.52
N ILE A 161 -18.04 -4.11 8.90
CA ILE A 161 -18.16 -4.69 10.25
C ILE A 161 -17.79 -6.18 10.20
N GLU A 162 -16.93 -6.62 11.12
CA GLU A 162 -16.50 -8.02 11.22
C GLU A 162 -17.68 -8.97 11.41
N GLN A 163 -17.55 -10.16 10.81
CA GLN A 163 -18.48 -11.28 10.93
C GLN A 163 -17.70 -12.52 11.41
N GLY A 164 -18.25 -13.27 12.36
CA GLY A 164 -17.60 -14.46 12.95
C GLY A 164 -17.14 -14.23 14.40
N ILE A 165 -15.92 -14.67 14.74
CA ILE A 165 -15.40 -14.66 16.13
C ILE A 165 -15.37 -13.23 16.73
N HIS A 166 -15.24 -12.20 15.89
CA HIS A 166 -15.17 -10.80 16.31
C HIS A 166 -16.40 -10.00 15.84
N ALA A 167 -17.58 -10.64 15.80
CA ALA A 167 -18.81 -10.01 15.32
C ALA A 167 -19.08 -8.66 16.00
N GLY A 168 -19.46 -7.66 15.19
CA GLY A 168 -19.77 -6.31 15.66
C GLY A 168 -18.56 -5.37 15.80
N ALA A 169 -17.34 -5.87 15.66
CA ALA A 169 -16.15 -5.02 15.67
C ALA A 169 -15.97 -4.27 14.33
N TRP A 170 -15.45 -3.04 14.43
CA TRP A 170 -15.11 -2.25 13.25
C TRP A 170 -13.92 -2.86 12.48
N ARG A 171 -14.09 -3.08 11.17
CA ARG A 171 -13.06 -3.62 10.27
C ARG A 171 -12.56 -2.60 9.26
N GLY A 172 -13.48 -1.87 8.62
CA GLY A 172 -13.16 -1.02 7.48
C GLY A 172 -12.97 -1.78 6.15
N PRO A 173 -12.34 -1.15 5.15
CA PRO A 173 -12.16 -1.71 3.81
C PRO A 173 -11.05 -2.78 3.73
N VAL A 174 -10.27 -2.97 4.79
CA VAL A 174 -9.13 -3.90 4.80
C VAL A 174 -9.55 -5.30 5.23
N THR A 175 -8.74 -6.30 4.86
CA THR A 175 -9.00 -7.69 5.25
C THR A 175 -8.76 -7.95 6.73
N GLN A 176 -7.93 -7.17 7.41
CA GLN A 176 -7.74 -7.28 8.85
C GLN A 176 -7.61 -5.90 9.47
N LYS A 177 -8.23 -5.69 10.64
CA LYS A 177 -8.12 -4.46 11.43
C LYS A 177 -6.66 -4.04 11.70
N ASN A 178 -5.76 -5.02 11.83
CA ASN A 178 -4.34 -4.79 12.06
C ASN A 178 -3.65 -4.10 10.87
N THR A 179 -4.12 -4.31 9.65
CA THR A 179 -3.58 -3.63 8.46
C THR A 179 -3.85 -2.12 8.53
N PHE A 180 -5.04 -1.74 8.96
CA PHE A 180 -5.39 -0.33 9.15
C PHE A 180 -4.59 0.30 10.32
N ALA A 181 -4.43 -0.43 11.42
CA ALA A 181 -3.67 0.03 12.58
C ALA A 181 -2.20 0.37 12.24
N ARG A 182 -1.57 -0.38 11.33
CA ARG A 182 -0.19 -0.11 10.85
C ARG A 182 -0.02 1.27 10.22
N LEU A 183 -1.05 1.80 9.56
CA LEU A 183 -0.99 3.14 8.98
C LEU A 183 -1.23 4.21 10.06
N MET A 184 -2.18 3.98 10.96
CA MET A 184 -2.54 4.95 12.00
C MET A 184 -1.42 5.14 13.04
N VAL A 185 -0.70 4.07 13.40
CA VAL A 185 0.37 4.15 14.40
C VAL A 185 1.52 5.06 13.95
N MET A 186 1.73 5.23 12.63
CA MET A 186 2.74 6.15 12.11
C MET A 186 2.43 7.62 12.45
N CYS A 187 1.17 7.95 12.73
CA CYS A 187 0.75 9.28 13.14
C CYS A 187 0.81 9.51 14.66
N ALA A 188 1.10 8.47 15.44
CA ALA A 188 1.20 8.57 16.89
C ALA A 188 2.60 8.99 17.39
N VAL A 189 3.57 9.13 16.48
CA VAL A 189 4.94 9.54 16.83
C VAL A 189 4.92 11.03 17.21
N PRO A 190 5.42 11.40 18.41
CA PRO A 190 5.45 12.78 18.89
C PRO A 190 6.41 13.70 18.11
#